data_AF-A0AA95JED3-F1
#
_entry.id   AF-A0AA95JED3-F1
#
_cell.length_a   1.000
_cell.length_b   1.000
_cell.length_c   1.000
_cell.angle_alpha   90.00
_cell.angle_beta   90.00
_cell.angle_gamma   90.00
#
_symmetry.space_group_name_H-M   'P 1'
#
loop_
_entity.id
_entity.type
_entity.pdbx_description
1 polymer ?
#
loop_
_entity_poly.entity_id
_entity_poly.type
_entity_poly.pdbx_seq_one_letter_code
_entity_poly.pdbx_strand_id
1 'polypeptide(L)'
;MSQETTNNVNTLLEELEYRGLIQQTTNRDQLSKRLNEGKIALYCGFDPTADSLHIGHLLPILSLRHFQLAGHQPIALVGGGTGMIGDPSGRSTERSLNTSETVVAWTNSLKQQLSRFLEFNEAANSAKLVSNYDWLASLDTISFLRDVGKYFTVNYMLAKDSVDSRLANGISYTEFSYMILQSYDFYRLQQDHGCSLQIGGSDQWGNITAGLDLISKLDGGDAYGLTLPLVTKSDGKKFGKSESGAVWLDRSKTSAYQFYQFWFNTDDNDVIKFLKYFTFLSHERIDELETELMQQPEKRAAQRELAREVTKLVHGQDAVDSAEQITQALFSGDVTKLNENDLVEALQDMPTTEVADQAEMSLMDLLIETKAAPSRRQARQDIESGAVTVNGQKQTDVNAVLTKEQRLHNQFIVIRRGKKNYFLVKVQ
;
A
#
# COMPACT_ATOMS: atom_id res chain seq x y z
N MET A 1 -5.85 14.29 -49.58
CA MET A 1 -6.61 13.46 -48.63
C MET A 1 -5.67 13.14 -47.47
N SER A 2 -5.61 14.06 -46.51
CA SER A 2 -4.94 13.86 -45.24
C SER A 2 -5.77 12.86 -44.43
N GLN A 3 -5.20 11.69 -44.16
CA GLN A 3 -5.73 10.77 -43.16
C GLN A 3 -5.59 11.48 -41.81
N GLU A 4 -6.73 11.87 -41.25
CA GLU A 4 -6.84 12.23 -39.84
C GLU A 4 -6.38 11.02 -39.03
N THR A 5 -5.28 11.19 -38.31
CA THR A 5 -4.90 10.36 -37.19
C THR A 5 -6.01 10.48 -36.15
N THR A 6 -6.94 9.52 -36.14
CA THR A 6 -7.86 9.33 -35.03
C THR A 6 -7.03 8.96 -33.80
N ASN A 7 -6.72 9.97 -32.97
CA ASN A 7 -6.36 9.73 -31.58
C ASN A 7 -7.55 8.98 -30.95
N ASN A 8 -7.40 7.67 -30.74
CA ASN A 8 -8.35 6.89 -29.97
C ASN A 8 -8.35 7.46 -28.56
N VAL A 9 -9.32 8.30 -28.23
CA VAL A 9 -9.58 8.67 -26.85
C VAL A 9 -10.22 7.44 -26.19
N ASN A 10 -9.39 6.56 -25.62
CA ASN A 10 -9.90 5.45 -24.81
C ASN A 10 -10.79 6.04 -23.72
N THR A 11 -12.00 5.49 -23.58
CA THR A 11 -12.89 5.84 -22.47
C THR A 11 -12.26 5.40 -21.15
N LEU A 12 -12.64 6.03 -20.04
CA LEU A 12 -12.13 5.66 -18.71
C LEU A 12 -12.31 4.16 -18.42
N LEU A 13 -13.43 3.58 -18.82
CA LEU A 13 -13.72 2.18 -18.56
C LEU A 13 -12.79 1.25 -19.36
N GLU A 14 -12.50 1.59 -20.63
CA GLU A 14 -11.53 0.87 -21.45
C GLU A 14 -10.10 0.99 -20.90
N GLU A 15 -9.74 2.16 -20.34
CA GLU A 15 -8.46 2.34 -19.65
C GLU A 15 -8.34 1.42 -18.42
N LEU A 16 -9.39 1.35 -17.59
CA LEU A 16 -9.42 0.45 -16.44
C LEU A 16 -9.40 -1.02 -16.86
N GLU A 17 -10.07 -1.38 -17.97
CA GLU A 17 -10.04 -2.73 -18.56
C GLU A 17 -8.64 -3.09 -19.06
N TYR A 18 -7.96 -2.20 -19.81
CA TYR A 18 -6.57 -2.41 -20.26
C TYR A 18 -5.62 -2.63 -19.09
N ARG A 19 -5.79 -1.86 -18.02
CA ARG A 19 -4.99 -1.99 -16.80
C ARG A 19 -5.33 -3.24 -16.00
N GLY A 20 -6.41 -3.95 -16.34
CA GLY A 20 -6.90 -5.10 -15.57
C GLY A 20 -7.51 -4.72 -14.23
N LEU A 21 -7.98 -3.47 -14.06
CA LEU A 21 -8.53 -2.94 -12.81
C LEU A 21 -10.01 -3.28 -12.59
N ILE A 22 -10.66 -4.00 -13.50
CA ILE A 22 -12.07 -4.38 -13.37
C ILE A 22 -12.21 -5.88 -13.18
N GLN A 23 -12.68 -6.28 -12.01
CA GLN A 23 -13.02 -7.66 -11.68
C GLN A 23 -14.51 -7.94 -11.96
N GLN A 24 -15.40 -7.10 -11.44
CA GLN A 24 -16.84 -7.17 -11.70
C GLN A 24 -17.40 -5.76 -11.81
N THR A 25 -18.47 -5.58 -12.58
CA THR A 25 -19.21 -4.32 -12.63
C THR A 25 -20.67 -4.58 -12.93
N THR A 26 -21.55 -3.75 -12.36
CA THR A 26 -22.98 -3.77 -12.68
C THR A 26 -23.24 -3.04 -13.99
N ASN A 27 -23.94 -3.70 -14.92
CA ASN A 27 -24.43 -3.12 -16.16
C ASN A 27 -23.39 -2.23 -16.89
N ARG A 28 -22.31 -2.87 -17.35
CA ARG A 28 -21.11 -2.26 -17.96
C ARG A 28 -21.45 -1.18 -19.01
N ASP A 29 -22.42 -1.45 -19.87
CA ASP A 29 -22.81 -0.52 -20.94
C ASP A 29 -23.50 0.74 -20.41
N GLN A 30 -24.40 0.58 -19.43
CA GLN A 30 -25.03 1.74 -18.78
C GLN A 30 -24.02 2.56 -17.97
N LEU A 31 -23.12 1.89 -17.23
CA LEU A 31 -22.06 2.60 -16.51
C LEU A 31 -21.17 3.39 -17.47
N SER A 32 -20.74 2.77 -18.57
CA SER A 32 -19.94 3.45 -19.60
C SER A 32 -20.67 4.67 -20.17
N LYS A 33 -21.95 4.53 -20.51
CA LYS A 33 -22.78 5.66 -20.96
C LYS A 33 -22.84 6.76 -19.91
N ARG A 34 -23.12 6.42 -18.65
CA ARG A 34 -23.23 7.40 -17.55
C ARG A 34 -21.93 8.15 -17.30
N LEU A 35 -20.78 7.48 -17.39
CA LEU A 35 -19.46 8.09 -17.25
C LEU A 35 -19.18 9.09 -18.40
N ASN A 36 -19.63 8.78 -19.61
CA ASN A 36 -19.43 9.63 -20.78
C ASN A 36 -20.40 10.83 -20.87
N GLU A 37 -21.56 10.76 -20.21
CA GLU A 37 -22.54 11.87 -20.18
C GLU A 37 -22.10 13.05 -19.32
N GLY A 38 -21.13 12.85 -18.42
CA GLY A 38 -20.53 13.91 -17.62
C GLY A 38 -20.11 13.44 -16.23
N LYS A 39 -19.75 14.41 -15.40
CA LYS A 39 -19.26 14.17 -14.04
C LYS A 39 -20.23 13.28 -13.23
N ILE A 40 -19.67 12.30 -12.53
CA ILE A 40 -20.33 11.55 -11.45
C ILE A 40 -19.56 11.77 -10.17
N ALA A 41 -20.21 11.52 -9.04
CA ALA A 41 -19.52 11.23 -7.79
C ALA A 41 -19.43 9.71 -7.60
N LEU A 42 -18.26 9.24 -7.18
CA LEU A 42 -18.02 7.86 -6.82
C LEU A 42 -17.37 7.78 -5.45
N TYR A 43 -17.47 6.64 -4.77
CA TYR A 43 -16.80 6.44 -3.48
C TYR A 43 -16.12 5.10 -3.32
N CYS A 44 -15.12 5.07 -2.43
CA CYS A 44 -14.54 3.86 -1.86
C CYS A 44 -14.46 4.02 -0.34
N GLY A 45 -14.79 2.95 0.39
CA GLY A 45 -14.68 2.88 1.84
C GLY A 45 -13.32 2.36 2.31
N PHE A 46 -12.81 2.90 3.41
CA PHE A 46 -11.57 2.50 4.06
C PHE A 46 -11.78 2.40 5.57
N ASP A 47 -11.84 1.17 6.10
CA ASP A 47 -12.01 0.96 7.54
C ASP A 47 -10.68 1.13 8.31
N PRO A 48 -10.66 1.90 9.41
CA PRO A 48 -9.50 2.05 10.27
C PRO A 48 -9.26 0.77 11.08
N THR A 49 -8.40 -0.10 10.56
CA THR A 49 -7.95 -1.34 11.23
C THR A 49 -6.56 -1.25 11.83
N ALA A 50 -5.85 -0.17 11.50
CA ALA A 50 -4.56 0.22 12.04
C ALA A 50 -4.43 1.75 11.91
N ASP A 51 -3.40 2.32 12.53
CA ASP A 51 -3.00 3.73 12.45
C ASP A 51 -2.42 4.15 11.08
N SER A 52 -2.21 3.21 10.16
CA SER A 52 -1.69 3.47 8.82
C SER A 52 -2.33 2.55 7.80
N LEU A 53 -2.45 3.02 6.56
CA LEU A 53 -2.69 2.17 5.41
C LEU A 53 -1.40 1.42 5.05
N HIS A 54 -1.58 0.34 4.30
CA HIS A 54 -0.52 -0.47 3.70
C HIS A 54 -0.79 -0.67 2.21
N ILE A 55 0.18 -1.20 1.46
CA ILE A 55 0.09 -1.30 -0.02
C ILE A 55 -1.15 -2.02 -0.56
N GLY A 56 -1.75 -2.93 0.20
CA GLY A 56 -3.04 -3.55 -0.17
C GLY A 56 -4.19 -2.57 -0.36
N HIS A 57 -4.11 -1.35 0.20
CA HIS A 57 -5.11 -0.30 0.01
C HIS A 57 -4.78 0.63 -1.17
N LEU A 58 -3.59 0.52 -1.78
CA LEU A 58 -3.22 1.42 -2.89
C LEU A 58 -4.12 1.21 -4.11
N LEU A 59 -4.50 -0.03 -4.45
CA LEU A 59 -5.28 -0.28 -5.66
C LEU A 59 -6.64 0.46 -5.65
N PRO A 60 -7.45 0.43 -4.58
CA PRO A 60 -8.64 1.27 -4.48
C PRO A 60 -8.38 2.78 -4.49
N ILE A 61 -7.32 3.25 -3.82
CA ILE A 61 -6.97 4.67 -3.76
C ILE A 61 -6.60 5.20 -5.15
N LEU A 62 -5.75 4.47 -5.87
CA LEU A 62 -5.33 4.84 -7.22
C LEU A 62 -6.46 4.72 -8.23
N SER A 63 -7.38 3.78 -8.02
CA SER A 63 -8.61 3.72 -8.81
C SER A 63 -9.45 5.00 -8.61
N LEU A 64 -9.68 5.47 -7.38
CA LEU A 64 -10.33 6.78 -7.16
C LEU A 64 -9.59 7.92 -7.89
N ARG A 65 -8.26 7.89 -7.90
CA ARG A 65 -7.45 8.87 -8.61
C ARG A 65 -7.60 8.79 -10.14
N HIS A 66 -7.70 7.60 -10.74
CA HIS A 66 -8.01 7.45 -12.17
C HIS A 66 -9.36 8.11 -12.53
N PHE A 67 -10.39 7.89 -11.72
CA PHE A 67 -11.68 8.57 -11.91
C PHE A 67 -11.55 10.09 -11.74
N GLN A 68 -10.74 10.56 -10.79
CA GLN A 68 -10.50 11.99 -10.60
C GLN A 68 -9.82 12.64 -11.81
N LEU A 69 -8.78 12.00 -12.34
CA LEU A 69 -8.05 12.44 -13.54
C LEU A 69 -8.95 12.47 -14.78
N ALA A 70 -9.95 11.59 -14.85
CA ALA A 70 -10.98 11.60 -15.88
C ALA A 70 -12.11 12.63 -15.65
N GLY A 71 -12.02 13.46 -14.60
CA GLY A 71 -12.98 14.54 -14.33
C GLY A 71 -14.15 14.17 -13.43
N HIS A 72 -14.18 12.97 -12.85
CA HIS A 72 -15.20 12.56 -11.87
C HIS A 72 -14.80 12.95 -10.44
N GLN A 73 -15.76 13.04 -9.54
CA GLN A 73 -15.52 13.44 -8.15
C GLN A 73 -15.33 12.20 -7.25
N PRO A 74 -14.11 11.92 -6.76
CA PRO A 74 -13.90 10.83 -5.81
C PRO A 74 -14.32 11.24 -4.40
N ILE A 75 -14.91 10.30 -3.68
CA ILE A 75 -15.23 10.40 -2.25
C ILE A 75 -14.47 9.27 -1.54
N ALA A 76 -13.48 9.62 -0.74
CA ALA A 76 -12.82 8.69 0.15
C ALA A 76 -13.61 8.67 1.48
N LEU A 77 -14.31 7.58 1.75
CA LEU A 77 -15.05 7.38 2.99
C LEU A 77 -14.16 6.64 3.98
N VAL A 78 -13.88 7.25 5.13
CA VAL A 78 -13.22 6.57 6.23
C VAL A 78 -14.27 5.98 7.17
N GLY A 79 -14.16 4.70 7.45
CA GLY A 79 -15.14 3.93 8.19
C GLY A 79 -15.08 4.16 9.71
N GLY A 80 -15.25 5.39 10.18
CA GLY A 80 -15.20 5.69 11.61
C GLY A 80 -16.26 4.95 12.44
N GLY A 81 -17.46 4.72 11.88
CA GLY A 81 -18.50 3.91 12.49
C GLY A 81 -18.37 2.41 12.15
N THR A 82 -18.17 2.07 10.88
CA THR A 82 -18.01 0.67 10.44
C THR A 82 -16.77 -0.01 11.04
N GLY A 83 -15.69 0.73 11.28
CA GLY A 83 -14.49 0.26 11.97
C GLY A 83 -14.72 -0.12 13.43
N MET A 84 -15.79 0.37 14.07
CA MET A 84 -16.21 -0.06 15.41
C MET A 84 -17.02 -1.37 15.39
N ILE A 85 -17.42 -1.86 14.21
CA ILE A 85 -18.22 -3.07 14.01
C ILE A 85 -17.35 -4.19 13.45
N GLY A 86 -16.63 -3.90 12.37
CA GLY A 86 -15.71 -4.82 11.69
C GLY A 86 -16.35 -5.58 10.53
N ASP A 87 -15.75 -5.46 9.34
CA ASP A 87 -16.17 -6.21 8.16
C ASP A 87 -15.78 -7.70 8.25
N PRO A 88 -16.75 -8.64 8.16
CA PRO A 88 -16.47 -10.07 8.11
C PRO A 88 -15.95 -10.57 6.76
N SER A 89 -16.06 -9.77 5.69
CA SER A 89 -15.73 -10.18 4.31
C SER A 89 -14.27 -10.61 4.17
N GLY A 90 -14.05 -11.78 3.55
CA GLY A 90 -12.71 -12.35 3.32
C GLY A 90 -11.96 -12.80 4.58
N ARG A 91 -12.64 -12.96 5.73
CA ARG A 91 -12.03 -13.35 7.01
C ARG A 91 -12.57 -14.68 7.54
N SER A 92 -11.76 -15.41 8.29
CA SER A 92 -12.15 -16.67 8.95
C SER A 92 -12.45 -16.54 10.45
N THR A 93 -11.97 -15.48 11.12
CA THR A 93 -12.13 -15.25 12.57
C THR A 93 -12.70 -13.87 12.89
N GLU A 94 -13.48 -13.74 13.96
CA GLU A 94 -14.08 -12.48 14.41
C GLU A 94 -13.01 -11.44 14.76
N ARG A 95 -13.32 -10.16 14.48
CA ARG A 95 -12.42 -9.06 14.82
C ARG A 95 -12.49 -8.73 16.31
N SER A 96 -11.35 -8.41 16.90
CA SER A 96 -11.33 -7.70 18.17
C SER A 96 -11.84 -6.27 17.97
N LEU A 97 -12.82 -5.86 18.77
CA LEU A 97 -13.32 -4.49 18.75
C LEU A 97 -12.28 -3.55 19.34
N ASN A 98 -11.99 -2.46 18.63
CA ASN A 98 -11.09 -1.40 19.09
C ASN A 98 -11.87 -0.38 19.94
N THR A 99 -11.17 0.36 20.81
CA THR A 99 -11.82 1.44 21.58
C THR A 99 -12.20 2.59 20.66
N SER A 100 -13.20 3.39 21.08
CA SER A 100 -13.65 4.54 20.29
C SER A 100 -12.52 5.56 20.06
N GLU A 101 -11.68 5.78 21.07
CA GLU A 101 -10.52 6.68 20.99
C GLU A 101 -9.51 6.20 19.94
N THR A 102 -9.27 4.89 19.90
CA THR A 102 -8.36 4.26 18.93
C THR A 102 -8.90 4.43 17.50
N VAL A 103 -10.19 4.16 17.29
CA VAL A 103 -10.84 4.30 15.99
C VAL A 103 -10.83 5.74 15.50
N VAL A 104 -11.06 6.72 16.39
CA VAL A 104 -10.98 8.15 16.06
C VAL A 104 -9.55 8.55 15.68
N ALA A 105 -8.55 8.12 16.45
CA ALA A 105 -7.15 8.41 16.15
C ALA A 105 -6.74 7.85 14.78
N TRP A 106 -7.06 6.58 14.52
CA TRP A 106 -6.78 5.92 13.24
C TRP A 106 -7.55 6.54 12.08
N THR A 107 -8.81 6.94 12.29
CA THR A 107 -9.59 7.67 11.29
C THR A 107 -8.85 8.93 10.84
N ASN A 108 -8.31 9.71 11.78
CA ASN A 108 -7.55 10.91 11.46
C ASN A 108 -6.25 10.60 10.71
N SER A 109 -5.51 9.56 11.12
CA SER A 109 -4.29 9.14 10.42
C SER A 109 -4.58 8.69 8.98
N LEU A 110 -5.63 7.89 8.77
CA LEU A 110 -6.05 7.44 7.44
C LEU A 110 -6.48 8.62 6.56
N LYS A 111 -7.23 9.58 7.12
CA LYS A 111 -7.63 10.81 6.43
C LYS A 111 -6.40 11.59 5.91
N GLN A 112 -5.37 11.74 6.73
CA GLN A 112 -4.13 12.41 6.34
C GLN A 112 -3.31 11.66 5.29
N GLN A 113 -3.38 10.32 5.27
CA GLN A 113 -2.71 9.53 4.23
C GLN A 113 -3.47 9.60 2.91
N LEU A 114 -4.80 9.43 2.93
CA LEU A 114 -5.66 9.50 1.75
C LEU A 114 -5.59 10.87 1.05
N SER A 115 -5.44 11.95 1.82
CA SER A 115 -5.38 13.31 1.26
C SER A 115 -4.17 13.55 0.36
N ARG A 116 -3.13 12.71 0.42
CA ARG A 116 -1.93 12.80 -0.43
C ARG A 116 -2.15 12.30 -1.85
N PHE A 117 -3.14 11.43 -2.06
CA PHE A 117 -3.39 10.76 -3.34
C PHE A 117 -4.49 11.42 -4.18
N LEU A 118 -5.29 12.29 -3.58
CA LEU A 118 -6.44 12.93 -4.21
C LEU A 118 -6.28 14.46 -4.15
N GLU A 119 -6.82 15.17 -5.13
CA GLU A 119 -6.78 16.64 -5.18
C GLU A 119 -8.00 17.28 -4.51
N PHE A 120 -7.76 18.31 -3.70
CA PHE A 120 -8.77 19.06 -2.92
C PHE A 120 -8.73 20.57 -3.24
N ASN A 121 -8.77 20.94 -4.53
CA ASN A 121 -8.40 22.27 -5.04
C ASN A 121 -9.58 23.12 -5.56
N GLU A 122 -10.76 23.05 -4.91
CA GLU A 122 -11.99 23.80 -5.28
C GLU A 122 -12.50 23.58 -6.73
N ALA A 123 -11.87 22.69 -7.49
CA ALA A 123 -12.33 22.27 -8.81
C ALA A 123 -13.67 21.53 -8.71
N ALA A 124 -14.41 21.48 -9.82
CA ALA A 124 -15.71 20.80 -9.87
C ALA A 124 -15.64 19.30 -9.51
N ASN A 125 -14.48 18.68 -9.69
CA ASN A 125 -14.16 17.28 -9.36
C ASN A 125 -13.25 17.16 -8.11
N SER A 126 -13.16 18.21 -7.28
CA SER A 126 -12.42 18.18 -6.02
C SER A 126 -12.88 17.00 -5.16
N ALA A 127 -11.91 16.24 -4.66
CA ALA A 127 -12.18 15.08 -3.83
C ALA A 127 -12.90 15.47 -2.54
N LYS A 128 -13.66 14.51 -1.98
CA LYS A 128 -14.23 14.62 -0.65
C LYS A 128 -13.67 13.53 0.25
N LEU A 129 -13.43 13.90 1.50
CA LEU A 129 -12.97 12.99 2.54
C LEU A 129 -13.98 13.02 3.68
N VAL A 130 -14.73 11.95 3.84
CA VAL A 130 -15.89 11.88 4.75
C VAL A 130 -15.73 10.75 5.76
N SER A 131 -16.51 10.78 6.83
CA SER A 131 -16.56 9.69 7.82
C SER A 131 -17.99 9.21 7.97
N ASN A 132 -18.22 7.90 7.90
CA ASN A 132 -19.57 7.38 8.16
C ASN A 132 -19.98 7.48 9.63
N TYR A 133 -19.03 7.74 10.53
CA TYR A 133 -19.35 8.10 11.92
C TYR A 133 -20.31 9.30 12.00
N ASP A 134 -20.21 10.24 11.04
CA ASP A 134 -20.96 11.49 11.05
C ASP A 134 -22.49 11.28 10.96
N TRP A 135 -22.94 10.20 10.32
CA TRP A 135 -24.35 9.80 10.29
C TRP A 135 -24.66 8.59 11.16
N LEU A 136 -23.74 7.62 11.27
CA LEU A 136 -23.98 6.39 12.04
C LEU A 136 -24.05 6.65 13.55
N ALA A 137 -23.25 7.58 14.08
CA ALA A 137 -23.21 7.84 15.53
C ALA A 137 -24.52 8.44 16.08
N SER A 138 -25.30 9.10 15.22
CA SER A 138 -26.59 9.71 15.57
C SER A 138 -27.80 8.84 15.18
N LEU A 139 -27.59 7.65 14.62
CA LEU A 139 -28.71 6.78 14.23
C LEU A 139 -29.46 6.28 15.46
N ASP A 140 -30.74 6.60 15.53
CA ASP A 140 -31.66 5.96 16.46
C ASP A 140 -31.88 4.50 16.06
N THR A 141 -31.67 3.57 16.99
CA THR A 141 -31.74 2.13 16.74
C THR A 141 -33.10 1.69 16.20
N ILE A 142 -34.20 2.23 16.74
CA ILE A 142 -35.55 1.84 16.32
C ILE A 142 -35.79 2.30 14.87
N SER A 143 -35.45 3.55 14.59
CA SER A 143 -35.57 4.14 13.26
C SER A 143 -34.69 3.41 12.25
N PHE A 144 -33.45 3.07 12.59
CA PHE A 144 -32.57 2.30 11.72
C PHE A 144 -33.13 0.91 11.40
N LEU A 145 -33.58 0.15 12.40
CA LEU A 145 -34.17 -1.18 12.18
C LEU A 145 -35.45 -1.11 11.34
N ARG A 146 -36.30 -0.11 11.57
CA ARG A 146 -37.58 0.05 10.88
C ARG A 146 -37.41 0.59 9.47
N ASP A 147 -36.58 1.60 9.28
CA ASP A 147 -36.53 2.39 8.05
C ASP A 147 -35.49 1.83 7.07
N VAL A 148 -34.44 1.16 7.58
CA VAL A 148 -33.39 0.52 6.77
C VAL A 148 -33.45 -1.00 6.91
N GLY A 149 -33.43 -1.51 8.15
CA GLY A 149 -33.33 -2.95 8.44
C GLY A 149 -34.43 -3.81 7.80
N LYS A 150 -35.66 -3.29 7.66
CA LYS A 150 -36.78 -4.00 7.02
C LYS A 150 -36.51 -4.45 5.58
N TYR A 151 -35.56 -3.84 4.88
CA TYR A 151 -35.23 -4.17 3.48
C TYR A 151 -34.23 -5.33 3.34
N PHE A 152 -33.69 -5.82 4.46
CA PHE A 152 -32.72 -6.90 4.54
C PHE A 152 -33.37 -8.14 5.17
N THR A 153 -33.72 -9.12 4.34
CA THR A 153 -34.18 -10.40 4.89
C THR A 153 -32.99 -11.19 5.39
N VAL A 154 -33.17 -11.90 6.51
CA VAL A 154 -32.09 -12.73 7.09
C VAL A 154 -31.60 -13.76 6.07
N ASN A 155 -32.51 -14.41 5.33
CA ASN A 155 -32.16 -15.39 4.30
C ASN A 155 -31.30 -14.78 3.19
N TYR A 156 -31.58 -13.55 2.75
CA TYR A 156 -30.76 -12.85 1.77
C TYR A 156 -29.35 -12.60 2.30
N MET A 157 -29.23 -12.13 3.54
CA MET A 157 -27.94 -11.83 4.16
C MET A 157 -27.10 -13.11 4.36
N LEU A 158 -27.73 -14.21 4.80
CA LEU A 158 -27.07 -15.50 4.98
C LEU A 158 -26.56 -16.10 3.66
N ALA A 159 -27.25 -15.82 2.55
CA ALA A 159 -26.88 -16.33 1.23
C ALA A 159 -25.69 -15.60 0.58
N LYS A 160 -25.18 -14.52 1.19
CA LYS A 160 -24.01 -13.81 0.68
C LYS A 160 -22.73 -14.56 1.06
N ASP A 161 -21.85 -14.80 0.09
CA ASP A 161 -20.62 -15.58 0.26
C ASP A 161 -19.74 -15.13 1.46
N SER A 162 -19.69 -13.81 1.71
CA SER A 162 -18.93 -13.22 2.82
C SER A 162 -19.47 -13.64 4.20
N VAL A 163 -20.77 -13.90 4.30
CA VAL A 163 -21.43 -14.38 5.51
C VAL A 163 -21.49 -15.90 5.53
N ASP A 164 -21.86 -16.55 4.43
CA ASP A 164 -22.00 -18.00 4.36
C ASP A 164 -20.71 -18.72 4.77
N SER A 165 -19.56 -18.25 4.27
CA SER A 165 -18.24 -18.79 4.64
C SER A 165 -17.88 -18.65 6.13
N ARG A 166 -18.54 -17.74 6.86
CA ARG A 166 -18.37 -17.51 8.29
C ARG A 166 -19.31 -18.32 9.16
N LEU A 167 -20.48 -18.70 8.65
CA LEU A 167 -21.54 -19.30 9.47
C LEU A 167 -21.07 -20.55 10.21
N ALA A 168 -20.23 -21.37 9.59
CA ALA A 168 -19.67 -22.56 10.21
C ALA A 168 -18.77 -22.27 11.43
N ASN A 169 -18.12 -21.11 11.46
CA ASN A 169 -17.22 -20.68 12.55
C ASN A 169 -17.91 -19.74 13.55
N GLY A 170 -19.17 -19.36 13.29
CA GLY A 170 -19.90 -18.35 14.04
C GLY A 170 -19.69 -16.93 13.51
N ILE A 171 -20.75 -16.14 13.56
CA ILE A 171 -20.74 -14.70 13.27
C ILE A 171 -21.65 -14.00 14.29
N SER A 172 -21.16 -12.93 14.93
CA SER A 172 -21.99 -12.16 15.86
C SER A 172 -23.01 -11.30 15.12
N TYR A 173 -24.07 -10.88 15.81
CA TYR A 173 -25.02 -9.91 15.25
C TYR A 173 -24.33 -8.61 14.83
N THR A 174 -23.28 -8.21 15.57
CA THR A 174 -22.45 -7.04 15.28
C THR A 174 -21.84 -7.13 13.88
N GLU A 175 -21.01 -8.15 13.60
CA GLU A 175 -20.42 -8.34 12.26
C GLU A 175 -21.49 -8.62 11.19
N PHE A 176 -22.56 -9.36 11.53
CA PHE A 176 -23.66 -9.64 10.60
C PHE A 176 -24.40 -8.37 10.16
N SER A 177 -24.48 -7.35 11.02
CA SER A 177 -25.11 -6.06 10.70
C SER A 177 -24.27 -5.16 9.79
N TYR A 178 -22.98 -5.45 9.60
CA TYR A 178 -22.04 -4.61 8.85
C TYR A 178 -22.52 -4.31 7.42
N MET A 179 -23.05 -5.32 6.73
CA MET A 179 -23.59 -5.18 5.37
C MET A 179 -24.69 -4.12 5.28
N ILE A 180 -25.56 -4.02 6.30
CA ILE A 180 -26.64 -3.03 6.36
C ILE A 180 -26.04 -1.63 6.51
N LEU A 181 -25.02 -1.47 7.35
CA LEU A 181 -24.35 -0.19 7.58
C LEU A 181 -23.63 0.30 6.32
N GLN A 182 -22.86 -0.55 5.65
CA GLN A 182 -22.19 -0.19 4.39
C GLN A 182 -23.20 0.11 3.26
N SER A 183 -24.33 -0.61 3.23
CA SER A 183 -25.42 -0.31 2.29
C SER A 183 -26.02 1.07 2.56
N TYR A 184 -26.22 1.40 3.84
CA TYR A 184 -26.71 2.70 4.27
C TYR A 184 -25.72 3.83 3.95
N ASP A 185 -24.41 3.58 4.01
CA ASP A 185 -23.40 4.55 3.58
C ASP A 185 -23.58 4.94 2.12
N PHE A 186 -23.81 3.97 1.22
CA PHE A 186 -24.06 4.28 -0.21
C PHE A 186 -25.31 5.16 -0.34
N TYR A 187 -26.40 4.78 0.32
CA TYR A 187 -27.62 5.57 0.32
C TYR A 187 -27.38 7.01 0.80
N ARG A 188 -26.70 7.19 1.94
CA ARG A 188 -26.37 8.53 2.48
C ARG A 188 -25.51 9.35 1.53
N LEU A 189 -24.49 8.75 0.93
CA LEU A 189 -23.63 9.44 -0.04
C LEU A 189 -24.38 9.81 -1.34
N GLN A 190 -25.35 9.00 -1.75
CA GLN A 190 -26.22 9.35 -2.88
C GLN A 190 -27.07 10.59 -2.55
N GLN A 191 -27.68 10.65 -1.36
CA GLN A 191 -28.49 11.78 -0.94
C GLN A 191 -27.66 13.06 -0.72
N ASP A 192 -26.55 12.94 0.01
CA ASP A 192 -25.79 14.10 0.46
C ASP A 192 -24.85 14.64 -0.62
N HIS A 193 -24.40 13.77 -1.54
CA HIS A 193 -23.34 14.10 -2.52
C HIS A 193 -23.64 13.68 -3.96
N GLY A 194 -24.81 13.12 -4.27
CA GLY A 194 -25.14 12.65 -5.61
C GLY A 194 -24.24 11.48 -6.06
N CYS A 195 -23.71 10.71 -5.11
CA CYS A 195 -22.87 9.56 -5.40
C CYS A 195 -23.65 8.48 -6.14
N SER A 196 -23.14 8.03 -7.28
CA SER A 196 -23.81 7.04 -8.14
C SER A 196 -22.96 5.80 -8.42
N LEU A 197 -21.72 5.73 -7.92
CA LEU A 197 -20.84 4.57 -8.12
C LEU A 197 -20.09 4.25 -6.82
N GLN A 198 -20.15 2.98 -6.40
CA GLN A 198 -19.24 2.46 -5.37
C GLN A 198 -18.17 1.59 -6.02
N ILE A 199 -16.92 1.83 -5.65
CA ILE A 199 -15.80 0.96 -5.98
C ILE A 199 -15.21 0.30 -4.72
N GLY A 200 -14.62 -0.88 -4.87
CA GLY A 200 -13.97 -1.59 -3.77
C GLY A 200 -13.16 -2.79 -4.22
N GLY A 201 -12.52 -3.50 -3.29
CA GLY A 201 -11.87 -4.79 -3.59
C GLY A 201 -12.87 -5.87 -4.01
N SER A 202 -12.40 -6.94 -4.64
CA SER A 202 -13.24 -8.05 -5.09
C SER A 202 -14.07 -8.70 -3.97
N ASP A 203 -13.54 -8.69 -2.75
CA ASP A 203 -14.20 -9.18 -1.54
C ASP A 203 -15.41 -8.34 -1.11
N GLN A 204 -15.56 -7.12 -1.64
CA GLN A 204 -16.63 -6.18 -1.29
C GLN A 204 -17.89 -6.30 -2.14
N TRP A 205 -17.91 -7.19 -3.15
CA TRP A 205 -19.02 -7.32 -4.09
C TRP A 205 -20.38 -7.55 -3.40
N GLY A 206 -20.40 -8.38 -2.37
CA GLY A 206 -21.61 -8.69 -1.60
C GLY A 206 -22.23 -7.46 -0.94
N ASN A 207 -21.39 -6.60 -0.35
CA ASN A 207 -21.82 -5.39 0.34
C ASN A 207 -22.16 -4.26 -0.65
N ILE A 208 -21.41 -4.13 -1.74
CA ILE A 208 -21.69 -3.15 -2.81
C ILE A 208 -23.08 -3.40 -3.40
N THR A 209 -23.36 -4.65 -3.78
CA THR A 209 -24.66 -5.02 -4.36
C THR A 209 -25.81 -4.85 -3.37
N ALA A 210 -25.59 -5.08 -2.07
CA ALA A 210 -26.58 -4.81 -1.04
C ALA A 210 -26.91 -3.31 -0.92
N GLY A 211 -25.92 -2.43 -1.11
CA GLY A 211 -26.13 -0.97 -1.22
C GLY A 211 -27.00 -0.58 -2.42
N LEU A 212 -26.75 -1.19 -3.58
CA LEU A 212 -27.57 -0.98 -4.78
C LEU A 212 -29.02 -1.40 -4.57
N ASP A 213 -29.23 -2.58 -3.97
CA ASP A 213 -30.56 -3.08 -3.65
C ASP A 213 -31.31 -2.15 -2.67
N LEU A 214 -30.60 -1.60 -1.68
CA LEU A 214 -31.18 -0.65 -0.72
C LEU A 214 -31.59 0.65 -1.41
N ILE A 215 -30.72 1.25 -2.23
CA ILE A 215 -31.00 2.47 -2.99
C ILE A 215 -32.23 2.29 -3.88
N SER A 216 -32.30 1.16 -4.60
CA SER A 216 -33.43 0.83 -5.47
C SER A 216 -34.76 0.75 -4.70
N LYS A 217 -34.75 0.18 -3.48
CA LYS A 217 -35.94 0.04 -2.63
C LYS A 217 -36.37 1.34 -1.94
N LEU A 218 -35.43 2.23 -1.63
CA LEU A 218 -35.71 3.49 -0.93
C LEU A 218 -36.19 4.58 -1.90
N ASP A 219 -35.34 4.91 -2.88
CA ASP A 219 -35.54 6.11 -3.71
C ASP A 219 -35.46 5.82 -5.23
N GLY A 220 -35.13 4.60 -5.64
CA GLY A 220 -35.12 4.19 -7.06
C GLY A 220 -34.05 4.91 -7.91
N GLY A 221 -32.98 5.41 -7.31
CA GLY A 221 -31.93 6.16 -8.01
C GLY A 221 -30.94 5.29 -8.79
N ASP A 222 -30.34 5.86 -9.84
CA ASP A 222 -29.28 5.20 -10.61
C ASP A 222 -28.01 5.05 -9.77
N ALA A 223 -27.63 3.80 -9.50
CA ALA A 223 -26.42 3.45 -8.75
C ALA A 223 -25.73 2.25 -9.39
N TYR A 224 -24.40 2.26 -9.35
CA TYR A 224 -23.54 1.26 -9.95
C TYR A 224 -22.50 0.74 -8.94
N GLY A 225 -22.05 -0.48 -9.17
CA GLY A 225 -20.96 -1.12 -8.44
C GLY A 225 -19.84 -1.55 -9.39
N LEU A 226 -18.60 -1.40 -8.94
CA LEU A 226 -17.42 -1.91 -9.63
C LEU A 226 -16.42 -2.45 -8.61
N THR A 227 -15.90 -3.65 -8.83
CA THR A 227 -14.84 -4.20 -7.97
C THR A 227 -13.53 -4.31 -8.71
N LEU A 228 -12.45 -4.09 -7.97
CA LEU A 228 -11.07 -4.22 -8.40
C LEU A 228 -10.59 -5.65 -8.11
N PRO A 229 -9.64 -6.19 -8.88
CA PRO A 229 -9.13 -7.54 -8.64
C PRO A 229 -8.39 -7.62 -7.31
N LEU A 230 -8.41 -8.80 -6.70
CA LEU A 230 -7.48 -9.10 -5.62
C LEU A 230 -6.06 -9.16 -6.21
N VAL A 231 -5.13 -8.39 -5.62
CA VAL A 231 -3.74 -8.41 -6.09
C VAL A 231 -3.09 -9.72 -5.65
N THR A 232 -2.71 -10.53 -6.63
CA THR A 232 -2.03 -11.81 -6.43
C THR A 232 -0.63 -11.76 -7.04
N LYS A 233 0.31 -12.42 -6.38
CA LYS A 233 1.65 -12.69 -6.92
C LYS A 233 1.63 -14.03 -7.65
N SER A 234 2.43 -14.14 -8.69
CA SER A 234 2.63 -15.37 -9.47
C SER A 234 3.16 -16.54 -8.62
N ASP A 235 3.89 -16.25 -7.54
CA ASP A 235 4.42 -17.23 -6.58
C ASP A 235 3.37 -17.77 -5.57
N GLY A 236 2.11 -17.33 -5.68
CA GLY A 236 1.02 -17.72 -4.80
C GLY A 236 1.04 -17.07 -3.41
N LYS A 237 2.02 -16.22 -3.08
CA LYS A 237 2.04 -15.48 -1.82
C LYS A 237 1.05 -14.32 -1.85
N LYS A 238 0.53 -13.97 -0.67
CA LYS A 238 -0.35 -12.81 -0.51
C LYS A 238 0.41 -11.52 -0.83
N PHE A 239 -0.18 -10.68 -1.67
CA PHE A 239 0.31 -9.33 -1.91
C PHE A 239 0.27 -8.48 -0.63
N GLY A 240 1.26 -7.62 -0.43
CA GLY A 240 1.33 -6.76 0.76
C GLY A 240 1.85 -7.39 2.05
N LYS A 241 2.25 -8.67 2.03
CA LYS A 241 3.07 -9.26 3.10
C LYS A 241 4.50 -9.51 2.63
N SER A 242 5.46 -8.89 3.29
CA SER A 242 6.88 -9.26 3.25
C SER A 242 7.16 -10.34 4.31
N GLU A 243 8.38 -10.87 4.34
CA GLU A 243 8.82 -11.77 5.42
C GLU A 243 8.74 -11.11 6.82
N SER A 244 8.83 -9.78 6.86
CA SER A 244 8.77 -8.95 8.08
C SER A 244 7.37 -8.41 8.42
N GLY A 245 6.34 -8.62 7.58
CA GLY A 245 4.97 -8.23 7.88
C GLY A 245 4.33 -7.37 6.78
N ALA A 246 3.47 -6.42 7.15
CA ALA A 246 2.82 -5.53 6.20
C ALA A 246 3.78 -4.43 5.72
N VAL A 247 3.66 -4.04 4.44
CA VAL A 247 4.38 -2.90 3.86
C VAL A 247 3.50 -1.66 4.00
N TRP A 248 3.81 -0.82 4.99
CA TRP A 248 3.01 0.33 5.37
C TRP A 248 3.28 1.54 4.46
N LEU A 249 2.32 2.46 4.36
CA LEU A 249 2.50 3.74 3.69
C LEU A 249 3.11 4.82 4.62
N ASP A 250 3.11 4.58 5.93
CA ASP A 250 3.77 5.43 6.92
C ASP A 250 5.27 5.12 6.97
N ARG A 251 6.09 6.16 6.74
CA ARG A 251 7.55 6.05 6.73
C ARG A 251 8.15 5.61 8.07
N SER A 252 7.46 5.85 9.18
CA SER A 252 7.88 5.40 10.52
C SER A 252 7.71 3.89 10.74
N LYS A 253 6.87 3.24 9.93
CA LYS A 253 6.58 1.80 10.00
C LYS A 253 7.25 0.99 8.91
N THR A 254 7.39 1.56 7.74
CA THR A 254 8.17 1.00 6.63
C THR A 254 8.96 2.14 6.04
N SER A 255 10.28 2.04 6.13
CA SER A 255 11.16 3.10 5.62
C SER A 255 10.99 3.26 4.10
N ALA A 256 11.34 4.44 3.57
CA ALA A 256 11.24 4.68 2.13
C ALA A 256 12.14 3.72 1.34
N TYR A 257 13.31 3.38 1.89
CA TYR A 257 14.19 2.36 1.34
C TYR A 257 13.54 0.98 1.32
N GLN A 258 12.96 0.51 2.44
CA GLN A 258 12.26 -0.78 2.50
C GLN A 258 11.07 -0.82 1.53
N PHE A 259 10.31 0.28 1.46
CA PHE A 259 9.18 0.44 0.55
C PHE A 259 9.65 0.35 -0.91
N TYR A 260 10.68 1.11 -1.29
CA TYR A 260 11.29 1.05 -2.62
C TYR A 260 11.79 -0.35 -2.95
N GLN A 261 12.52 -0.99 -2.02
CA GLN A 261 13.04 -2.35 -2.21
C GLN A 261 11.94 -3.39 -2.36
N PHE A 262 10.80 -3.24 -1.69
CA PHE A 262 9.67 -4.14 -1.91
C PHE A 262 9.24 -4.17 -3.38
N TRP A 263 9.08 -2.99 -4.00
CA TRP A 263 8.69 -2.87 -5.40
C TRP A 263 9.81 -3.26 -6.36
N PHE A 264 11.05 -2.86 -6.06
CA PHE A 264 12.22 -3.22 -6.85
C PHE A 264 12.43 -4.74 -6.91
N ASN A 265 12.05 -5.46 -5.86
CA ASN A 265 12.15 -6.91 -5.78
C ASN A 265 10.94 -7.66 -6.36
N THR A 266 10.05 -6.98 -7.09
CA THR A 266 8.96 -7.63 -7.82
C THR A 266 9.49 -8.62 -8.86
N ASP A 267 8.81 -9.77 -8.96
CA ASP A 267 9.11 -10.82 -9.92
C ASP A 267 8.84 -10.35 -11.36
N ASP A 268 9.62 -10.85 -12.32
CA ASP A 268 9.47 -10.53 -13.74
C ASP A 268 8.05 -10.87 -14.24
N ASN A 269 7.41 -11.92 -13.71
CA ASN A 269 6.06 -12.32 -14.11
C ASN A 269 4.96 -11.37 -13.59
N ASP A 270 5.27 -10.53 -12.60
CA ASP A 270 4.29 -9.66 -11.95
C ASP A 270 4.51 -8.17 -12.26
N VAL A 271 5.72 -7.77 -12.65
CA VAL A 271 6.10 -6.34 -12.73
C VAL A 271 5.28 -5.55 -13.74
N ILE A 272 4.98 -6.09 -14.93
CA ILE A 272 4.19 -5.37 -15.94
C ILE A 272 2.74 -5.18 -15.48
N LYS A 273 2.14 -6.22 -14.86
CA LYS A 273 0.83 -6.12 -14.22
C LYS A 273 0.83 -5.08 -13.10
N PHE A 274 1.88 -5.02 -12.28
CA PHE A 274 1.98 -4.04 -11.21
C PHE A 274 2.22 -2.61 -11.72
N LEU A 275 2.94 -2.42 -12.84
CA LEU A 275 3.03 -1.13 -13.51
C LEU A 275 1.64 -0.66 -13.94
N LYS A 276 0.83 -1.53 -14.54
CA LYS A 276 -0.56 -1.22 -14.91
C LYS A 276 -1.44 -0.87 -13.70
N TYR A 277 -1.26 -1.58 -12.58
CA TYR A 277 -2.07 -1.44 -11.37
C TYR A 277 -1.73 -0.20 -10.53
N PHE A 278 -0.43 0.11 -10.37
CA PHE A 278 0.05 1.04 -9.33
C PHE A 278 0.70 2.31 -9.87
N THR A 279 0.74 2.50 -11.18
CA THR A 279 1.33 3.70 -11.81
C THR A 279 0.37 4.36 -12.78
N PHE A 280 0.66 5.61 -13.15
CA PHE A 280 -0.06 6.36 -14.18
C PHE A 280 0.73 6.47 -15.49
N LEU A 281 1.66 5.53 -15.74
CA LEU A 281 2.44 5.48 -16.99
C LEU A 281 1.53 5.29 -18.20
N SER A 282 1.95 5.82 -19.35
CA SER A 282 1.25 5.61 -20.63
C SER A 282 1.37 4.16 -21.09
N HIS A 283 0.47 3.74 -21.98
CA HIS A 283 0.52 2.41 -22.60
C HIS A 283 1.86 2.20 -23.31
N GLU A 284 2.28 3.18 -24.12
CA GLU A 284 3.57 3.17 -24.81
C GLU A 284 4.74 2.91 -23.87
N ARG A 285 4.76 3.58 -22.70
CA ARG A 285 5.83 3.41 -21.73
C ARG A 285 5.81 2.03 -21.07
N ILE A 286 4.62 1.47 -20.83
CA ILE A 286 4.48 0.12 -20.28
C ILE A 286 4.92 -0.92 -21.32
N ASP A 287 4.56 -0.75 -22.59
CA ASP A 287 4.92 -1.65 -23.69
C ASP A 287 6.43 -1.62 -23.98
N GLU A 288 7.07 -0.45 -23.87
CA GLU A 288 8.54 -0.31 -23.89
C GLU A 288 9.22 -1.12 -22.78
N LEU A 289 8.73 -0.98 -21.53
CA LEU A 289 9.27 -1.68 -20.37
C LEU A 289 9.05 -3.21 -20.45
N GLU A 290 7.92 -3.64 -21.02
CA GLU A 290 7.66 -5.06 -21.31
C GLU A 290 8.64 -5.61 -22.35
N THR A 291 8.91 -4.84 -23.41
CA THR A 291 9.92 -5.20 -24.41
C THR A 291 11.32 -5.29 -23.81
N GLU A 292 11.73 -4.33 -22.98
CA GLU A 292 13.03 -4.34 -22.31
C GLU A 292 13.14 -5.52 -21.32
N LEU A 293 12.07 -5.83 -20.59
CA LEU A 293 12.04 -6.99 -19.69
C LEU A 293 12.24 -8.31 -20.45
N MET A 294 11.62 -8.47 -21.61
CA MET A 294 11.79 -9.68 -22.44
C MET A 294 13.20 -9.80 -23.03
N GLN A 295 13.83 -8.67 -23.37
CA GLN A 295 15.14 -8.67 -24.04
C GLN A 295 16.32 -8.68 -23.06
N GLN A 296 16.20 -7.97 -21.93
CA GLN A 296 17.28 -7.66 -20.99
C GLN A 296 16.79 -7.68 -19.53
N PRO A 297 16.23 -8.81 -19.06
CA PRO A 297 15.64 -8.92 -17.72
C PRO A 297 16.65 -8.60 -16.60
N GLU A 298 17.95 -8.85 -16.82
CA GLU A 298 19.02 -8.57 -15.87
C GLU A 298 19.17 -7.09 -15.51
N LYS A 299 18.70 -6.17 -16.36
CA LYS A 299 18.73 -4.72 -16.09
C LYS A 299 17.69 -4.27 -15.08
N ARG A 300 16.64 -5.07 -14.90
CA ARG A 300 15.49 -4.81 -14.02
C ARG A 300 14.87 -3.42 -14.23
N ALA A 301 14.75 -2.99 -15.48
CA ALA A 301 14.27 -1.66 -15.83
C ALA A 301 12.81 -1.45 -15.39
N ALA A 302 11.93 -2.42 -15.66
CA ALA A 302 10.53 -2.40 -15.24
C ALA A 302 10.38 -2.31 -13.72
N GLN A 303 11.17 -3.06 -12.94
CA GLN A 303 11.11 -3.03 -11.49
C GLN A 303 11.64 -1.72 -10.92
N ARG A 304 12.69 -1.16 -11.52
CA ARG A 304 13.22 0.14 -11.14
C ARG A 304 12.18 1.22 -11.38
N GLU A 305 11.51 1.20 -12.53
CA GLU A 305 10.45 2.16 -12.84
C GLU A 305 9.26 2.02 -11.87
N LEU A 306 8.80 0.80 -11.62
CA LEU A 306 7.74 0.54 -10.65
C LEU A 306 8.10 1.06 -9.26
N ALA A 307 9.31 0.78 -8.79
CA ALA A 307 9.79 1.24 -7.50
C ALA A 307 9.85 2.77 -7.41
N ARG A 308 10.34 3.44 -8.46
CA ARG A 308 10.39 4.90 -8.55
C ARG A 308 9.00 5.51 -8.51
N GLU A 309 8.11 5.09 -9.40
CA GLU A 309 6.78 5.68 -9.54
C GLU A 309 5.95 5.52 -8.26
N VAL A 310 5.92 4.32 -7.68
CA VAL A 310 5.11 4.08 -6.47
C VAL A 310 5.75 4.75 -5.24
N THR A 311 7.08 4.76 -5.12
CA THR A 311 7.75 5.46 -4.01
C THR A 311 7.57 6.97 -4.12
N LYS A 312 7.68 7.53 -5.32
CA LYS A 312 7.42 8.96 -5.59
C LYS A 312 6.01 9.36 -5.20
N LEU A 313 5.04 8.53 -5.55
CA LEU A 313 3.63 8.76 -5.26
C LEU A 313 3.33 8.75 -3.75
N VAL A 314 3.97 7.86 -2.98
CA VAL A 314 3.68 7.70 -1.55
C VAL A 314 4.55 8.60 -0.66
N HIS A 315 5.83 8.75 -1.01
CA HIS A 315 6.84 9.38 -0.16
C HIS A 315 7.55 10.60 -0.80
N GLY A 316 7.25 10.92 -2.06
CA GLY A 316 7.83 12.06 -2.78
C GLY A 316 9.15 11.76 -3.49
N GLN A 317 9.64 12.74 -4.26
CA GLN A 317 10.85 12.59 -5.08
C GLN A 317 12.11 12.39 -4.23
N ASP A 318 12.28 13.15 -3.15
CA ASP A 318 13.44 13.06 -2.26
C ASP A 318 13.61 11.64 -1.68
N ALA A 319 12.49 10.95 -1.43
CA ALA A 319 12.48 9.58 -0.94
C ALA A 319 12.94 8.57 -2.01
N VAL A 320 12.62 8.81 -3.28
CA VAL A 320 13.16 8.02 -4.40
C VAL A 320 14.66 8.19 -4.47
N ASP A 321 15.12 9.45 -4.47
CA ASP A 321 16.54 9.77 -4.62
C ASP A 321 17.37 9.15 -3.48
N SER A 322 16.89 9.26 -2.23
CA SER A 322 17.48 8.61 -1.05
C SER A 322 17.50 7.08 -1.19
N ALA A 323 16.37 6.46 -1.55
CA ALA A 323 16.28 5.00 -1.69
C ALA A 323 17.21 4.46 -2.80
N GLU A 324 17.36 5.18 -3.91
CA GLU A 324 18.29 4.81 -4.98
C GLU A 324 19.74 4.95 -4.56
N GLN A 325 20.10 6.03 -3.85
CA GLN A 325 21.44 6.22 -3.28
C GLN A 325 21.79 5.11 -2.30
N ILE A 326 20.88 4.78 -1.38
CA ILE A 326 21.05 3.65 -0.44
C ILE A 326 21.24 2.35 -1.20
N THR A 327 20.39 2.08 -2.20
CA THR A 327 20.48 0.84 -3.01
C THR A 327 21.84 0.74 -3.71
N GLN A 328 22.33 1.83 -4.29
CA GLN A 328 23.63 1.88 -4.96
C GLN A 328 24.80 1.73 -3.99
N ALA A 329 24.74 2.38 -2.82
CA ALA A 329 25.74 2.28 -1.76
C ALA A 329 25.85 0.85 -1.21
N LEU A 330 24.72 0.21 -0.91
CA LEU A 330 24.71 -1.18 -0.44
C LEU A 330 25.11 -2.19 -1.52
N PHE A 331 24.82 -1.92 -2.80
CA PHE A 331 25.25 -2.80 -3.89
C PHE A 331 26.77 -2.70 -4.14
N SER A 332 27.29 -1.48 -4.24
CA SER A 332 28.73 -1.23 -4.41
C SER A 332 29.55 -1.60 -3.17
N GLY A 333 28.93 -1.51 -1.99
CA GLY A 333 29.58 -1.61 -0.69
C GLY A 333 30.12 -0.28 -0.16
N ASP A 334 30.09 0.78 -0.95
CA ASP A 334 30.56 2.11 -0.54
C ASP A 334 29.41 2.88 0.13
N VAL A 335 29.38 2.82 1.46
CA VAL A 335 28.39 3.51 2.30
C VAL A 335 28.85 4.90 2.75
N THR A 336 30.05 5.34 2.36
CA THR A 336 30.64 6.61 2.80
C THR A 336 29.91 7.84 2.28
N LYS A 337 29.13 7.67 1.20
CA LYS A 337 28.35 8.72 0.53
C LYS A 337 26.98 8.96 1.16
N LEU A 338 26.52 8.06 2.03
CA LEU A 338 25.22 8.19 2.67
C LEU A 338 25.27 9.26 3.76
N ASN A 339 24.25 10.12 3.83
CA ASN A 339 24.06 10.97 5.00
C ASN A 339 23.63 10.14 6.22
N GLU A 340 23.57 10.77 7.39
CA GLU A 340 23.27 10.07 8.65
C GLU A 340 21.92 9.34 8.61
N ASN A 341 20.88 10.01 8.10
CA ASN A 341 19.53 9.45 8.02
C ASN A 341 19.48 8.26 7.06
N ASP A 342 20.08 8.39 5.87
CA ASP A 342 20.13 7.33 4.87
C ASP A 342 20.91 6.11 5.38
N LEU A 343 21.98 6.33 6.15
CA LEU A 343 22.77 5.25 6.75
C LEU A 343 21.96 4.47 7.78
N VAL A 344 21.25 5.17 8.66
CA VAL A 344 20.37 4.57 9.67
C VAL A 344 19.23 3.82 8.99
N GLU A 345 18.61 4.42 7.97
CA GLU A 345 17.52 3.83 7.20
C GLU A 345 17.97 2.57 6.42
N ALA A 346 19.14 2.61 5.79
CA ALA A 346 19.73 1.50 5.05
C ALA A 346 19.99 0.25 5.92
N LEU A 347 20.30 0.48 7.19
CA LEU A 347 20.79 -0.54 8.12
C LEU A 347 19.84 -0.81 9.28
N GLN A 348 18.60 -0.28 9.21
CA GLN A 348 17.61 -0.39 10.28
C GLN A 348 17.29 -1.84 10.69
N ASP A 349 17.27 -2.76 9.73
CA ASP A 349 17.04 -4.20 9.98
C ASP A 349 18.34 -5.00 10.16
N MET A 350 19.51 -4.35 10.06
CA MET A 350 20.80 -5.02 10.21
C MET A 350 21.17 -5.13 11.69
N PRO A 351 21.89 -6.19 12.09
CA PRO A 351 22.38 -6.32 13.45
C PRO A 351 23.19 -5.08 13.84
N THR A 352 22.68 -4.34 14.82
CA THR A 352 23.32 -3.14 15.36
C THR A 352 23.91 -3.44 16.73
N THR A 353 25.13 -2.99 16.96
CA THR A 353 25.84 -3.17 18.24
C THR A 353 26.32 -1.81 18.73
N GLU A 354 25.95 -1.49 19.97
CA GLU A 354 26.38 -0.27 20.63
C GLU A 354 27.69 -0.52 21.37
N VAL A 355 28.69 0.34 21.13
CA VAL A 355 30.02 0.25 21.74
C VAL A 355 30.39 1.57 22.40
N ALA A 356 31.19 1.53 23.46
CA ALA A 356 31.64 2.74 24.14
C ALA A 356 32.60 3.55 23.26
N ASP A 357 32.62 4.89 23.40
CA ASP A 357 33.63 5.74 22.74
C ASP A 357 35.05 5.39 23.21
N GLN A 358 35.75 4.64 22.37
CA GLN A 358 37.17 4.32 22.53
C GLN A 358 37.99 4.97 21.41
N ALA A 359 39.17 5.51 21.76
CA ALA A 359 40.05 6.14 20.77
C ALA A 359 40.44 5.17 19.64
N GLU A 360 40.60 3.90 19.98
CA GLU A 360 41.06 2.82 19.11
C GLU A 360 40.23 1.57 19.39
N MET A 361 39.67 0.97 18.35
CA MET A 361 38.89 -0.28 18.43
C MET A 361 39.50 -1.36 17.55
N SER A 362 39.81 -2.51 18.13
CA SER A 362 40.30 -3.68 17.39
C SER A 362 39.22 -4.21 16.43
N LEU A 363 39.54 -4.32 15.14
CA LEU A 363 38.61 -4.87 14.14
C LEU A 363 38.20 -6.30 14.50
N MET A 364 39.14 -7.09 15.01
CA MET A 364 38.87 -8.47 15.39
C MET A 364 37.89 -8.56 16.57
N ASP A 365 37.98 -7.65 17.53
CA ASP A 365 37.05 -7.63 18.67
C ASP A 365 35.66 -7.14 18.24
N LEU A 366 35.61 -6.10 17.40
CA LEU A 366 34.35 -5.62 16.82
C LEU A 366 33.62 -6.71 16.03
N LEU A 367 34.33 -7.53 15.25
CA LEU A 367 33.71 -8.65 14.51
C LEU A 367 33.06 -9.69 15.43
N ILE A 368 33.57 -9.88 16.64
CA ILE A 368 33.00 -10.81 17.63
C ILE A 368 31.84 -10.14 18.36
N GLU A 369 32.02 -8.90 18.80
CA GLU A 369 31.02 -8.15 19.54
C GLU A 369 29.75 -7.91 18.70
N THR A 370 29.93 -7.57 17.42
CA THR A 370 28.83 -7.45 16.45
C THR A 370 28.21 -8.79 16.03
N LYS A 371 28.79 -9.90 16.49
CA LYS A 371 28.46 -11.27 16.04
C LYS A 371 28.59 -11.44 14.52
N ALA A 372 29.35 -10.56 13.87
CA ALA A 372 29.68 -10.69 12.46
C ALA A 372 30.50 -11.95 12.19
N ALA A 373 31.33 -12.38 13.14
CA ALA A 373 32.04 -13.65 13.11
C ALA A 373 31.71 -14.51 14.35
N PRO A 374 31.51 -15.83 14.19
CA PRO A 374 31.13 -16.71 15.30
C PRO A 374 32.28 -17.01 16.28
N SER A 375 33.53 -16.79 15.88
CA SER A 375 34.71 -17.00 16.73
C SER A 375 35.91 -16.18 16.24
N ARG A 376 36.87 -15.91 17.12
CA ARG A 376 38.13 -15.21 16.74
C ARG A 376 38.89 -15.93 15.64
N ARG A 377 38.85 -17.27 15.62
CA ARG A 377 39.47 -18.08 14.54
C ARG A 377 38.83 -17.77 13.19
N GLN A 378 37.49 -17.72 13.14
CA GLN A 378 36.76 -17.40 11.92
C GLN A 378 36.98 -15.93 11.51
N ALA A 379 36.96 -15.00 12.45
CA ALA A 379 37.22 -13.58 12.19
C ALA A 379 38.59 -13.37 11.52
N ARG A 380 39.65 -14.00 12.05
CA ARG A 380 40.99 -13.97 11.45
C ARG A 380 40.98 -14.49 10.01
N GLN A 381 40.35 -15.64 9.76
CA GLN A 381 40.25 -16.21 8.42
C GLN A 381 39.47 -15.30 7.45
N ASP A 382 38.38 -14.70 7.92
CA ASP A 382 37.55 -13.79 7.12
C ASP A 382 38.31 -12.49 6.77
N ILE A 383 39.15 -11.97 7.68
CA ILE A 383 40.03 -10.83 7.41
C ILE A 383 41.13 -11.22 6.41
N GLU A 384 41.87 -12.30 6.65
CA GLU A 384 43.00 -12.73 5.80
C GLU A 384 42.56 -13.06 4.37
N SER A 385 41.38 -13.69 4.22
CA SER A 385 40.76 -13.94 2.92
C SER A 385 40.19 -12.66 2.26
N GLY A 386 40.12 -11.56 3.02
CA GLY A 386 39.59 -10.30 2.56
C GLY A 386 38.07 -10.30 2.37
N ALA A 387 37.37 -11.15 3.11
CA ALA A 387 35.92 -11.21 3.15
C ALA A 387 35.31 -10.10 4.02
N VAL A 388 36.12 -9.35 4.77
CA VAL A 388 35.67 -8.24 5.63
C VAL A 388 35.95 -6.89 4.97
N THR A 389 34.93 -6.04 4.96
CA THR A 389 35.04 -4.62 4.57
C THR A 389 34.52 -3.74 5.69
N VAL A 390 35.21 -2.62 5.95
CA VAL A 390 34.80 -1.57 6.90
C VAL A 390 34.52 -0.30 6.09
N ASN A 391 33.31 0.23 6.18
CA ASN A 391 32.82 1.36 5.37
C ASN A 391 33.12 1.19 3.87
N GLY A 392 32.99 -0.04 3.37
CA GLY A 392 33.29 -0.39 1.98
C GLY A 392 34.76 -0.65 1.64
N GLN A 393 35.69 -0.33 2.55
CA GLN A 393 37.11 -0.59 2.35
C GLN A 393 37.48 -2.00 2.83
N LYS A 394 38.13 -2.77 1.95
CA LYS A 394 38.58 -4.14 2.24
C LYS A 394 39.67 -4.12 3.31
N GLN A 395 39.49 -4.93 4.34
CA GLN A 395 40.46 -5.09 5.42
C GLN A 395 41.12 -6.47 5.33
N THR A 396 42.46 -6.48 5.30
CA THR A 396 43.27 -7.71 5.23
C THR A 396 44.28 -7.83 6.37
N ASP A 397 44.42 -6.80 7.20
CA ASP A 397 45.28 -6.83 8.38
C ASP A 397 44.46 -7.29 9.60
N VAL A 398 44.89 -8.41 10.21
CA VAL A 398 44.26 -8.99 11.39
C VAL A 398 44.44 -8.11 12.63
N ASN A 399 45.48 -7.27 12.64
CA ASN A 399 45.76 -6.32 13.72
C ASN A 399 45.20 -4.92 13.41
N ALA A 400 44.33 -4.78 12.39
CA ALA A 400 43.72 -3.50 12.06
C ALA A 400 42.97 -2.91 13.26
N VAL A 401 43.26 -1.65 13.54
CA VAL A 401 42.61 -0.85 14.57
C VAL A 401 41.81 0.24 13.87
N LEU A 402 40.58 0.42 14.31
CA LEU A 402 39.69 1.46 13.82
C LEU A 402 39.77 2.69 14.72
N THR A 403 40.00 3.86 14.12
CA THR A 403 40.14 5.14 14.82
C THR A 403 38.90 6.01 14.65
N LYS A 404 38.87 7.18 15.32
CA LYS A 404 37.75 8.12 15.26
C LYS A 404 37.49 8.64 13.84
N GLU A 405 38.53 8.79 13.04
CA GLU A 405 38.47 9.30 11.66
C GLU A 405 37.71 8.36 10.71
N GLN A 406 37.60 7.08 11.05
CA GLN A 406 36.86 6.10 10.26
C GLN A 406 35.39 6.02 10.65
N ARG A 407 34.91 6.84 11.60
CA ARG A 407 33.50 6.86 11.98
C ARG A 407 32.72 7.72 10.99
N LEU A 408 31.75 7.11 10.33
CA LEU A 408 30.75 7.82 9.53
C LEU A 408 29.87 8.66 10.46
N HIS A 409 29.71 9.94 10.13
CA HIS A 409 28.94 10.90 10.93
C HIS A 409 29.37 10.94 12.40
N ASN A 410 30.66 10.68 12.67
CA ASN A 410 31.28 10.59 14.00
C ASN A 410 30.69 9.52 14.95
N GLN A 411 29.75 8.70 14.49
CA GLN A 411 29.00 7.76 15.34
C GLN A 411 28.98 6.34 14.81
N PHE A 412 29.10 6.13 13.50
CA PHE A 412 28.78 4.84 12.88
C PHE A 412 29.99 4.19 12.21
N ILE A 413 30.08 2.86 12.31
CA ILE A 413 30.99 2.05 11.51
C ILE A 413 30.17 0.92 10.88
N VAL A 414 30.30 0.73 9.57
CA VAL A 414 29.61 -0.34 8.85
C VAL A 414 30.59 -1.45 8.55
N ILE A 415 30.32 -2.63 9.10
CA ILE A 415 31.07 -3.84 8.81
C ILE A 415 30.26 -4.68 7.83
N ARG A 416 30.90 -5.14 6.76
CA ARG A 416 30.30 -6.12 5.86
C ARG A 416 31.18 -7.36 5.77
N ARG A 417 30.56 -8.53 5.95
CA ARG A 417 31.17 -9.84 5.79
C ARG A 417 30.62 -10.56 4.56
N GLY A 418 31.49 -10.87 3.62
CA GLY A 418 31.11 -11.44 2.33
C GLY A 418 30.38 -10.41 1.47
N LYS A 419 29.34 -10.83 0.74
CA LYS A 419 28.64 -9.98 -0.22
C LYS A 419 27.39 -9.28 0.34
N LYS A 420 26.70 -9.88 1.31
CA LYS A 420 25.35 -9.44 1.74
C LYS A 420 25.17 -9.22 3.24
N ASN A 421 26.12 -9.65 4.08
CA ASN A 421 25.94 -9.55 5.53
C ASN A 421 26.52 -8.24 6.03
N TYR A 422 25.63 -7.27 6.30
CA TYR A 422 25.98 -5.98 6.89
C TYR A 422 25.72 -5.99 8.40
N PHE A 423 26.55 -5.26 9.13
CA PHE A 423 26.51 -5.08 10.58
C PHE A 423 26.81 -3.61 10.88
N LEU A 424 26.00 -3.00 11.72
CA LEU A 424 26.18 -1.60 12.12
C LEU A 424 26.77 -1.54 13.52
N VAL A 425 27.85 -0.77 13.68
CA VAL A 425 28.40 -0.42 14.99
C VAL A 425 28.02 1.03 15.26
N LYS A 426 27.39 1.29 16.40
CA LYS A 426 27.07 2.63 16.88
C LYS A 426 27.93 2.94 18.10
N VAL A 427 28.74 3.99 18.00
CA VAL A 427 29.59 4.47 19.09
C VAL A 427 28.78 5.43 19.95
N GLN A 428 28.73 5.19 21.26
CA GLN A 428 28.02 6.01 22.25
C GLN A 428 28.84 7.20 22.76
#